data_AF-A0A8B9BG89-F1
#
_entry.id   AF-A0A8B9BG89-F1
#
_cell.length_a   1.000
_cell.length_b   1.000
_cell.length_c   1.000
_cell.angle_alpha   90.00
_cell.angle_beta   90.00
_cell.angle_gamma   90.00
#
_symmetry.space_group_name_H-M   'P 1'
#
loop_
_entity.id
_entity.type
_entity.pdbx_description
1 polymer ?
#
loop_
_entity_poly.entity_id
_entity_poly.type
_entity_poly.pdbx_seq_one_letter_code
_entity_poly.pdbx_strand_id
1 'polypeptide(L)'
;QKEPSFAGLERVGGVDLSYVKGDDSRACASLVVLSYPGLEVLYEDCQMVAVSAPYVAGFLAFREVPFLVEAVQRVQQEEPRLKPQVLLVDGNGLLHHRGFGVACHLGVLTDLPCIGVAKNLLQVDGLARDELHREQIRSLQRGGDTFPLTGTSGNVLGMALRSCNSSKPLYISVGHRVCLETAVRLVQSCCRYRIPEPIRQVQKQGS
;
A
#
# COMPACT_ATOMS: atom_id res chain seq x y z
N GLN A 1 12.74 -4.76 25.46
CA GLN A 1 11.51 -4.02 25.83
C GLN A 1 10.68 -3.88 24.56
N LYS A 2 9.50 -4.53 24.49
CA LYS A 2 8.55 -4.43 23.37
C LYS A 2 7.51 -3.38 23.74
N GLU A 3 7.69 -2.17 23.28
CA GLU A 3 6.63 -1.17 23.10
C GLU A 3 7.06 -0.43 21.83
N PRO A 4 6.15 -0.15 20.90
CA PRO A 4 5.11 0.80 21.23
C PRO A 4 3.75 0.41 20.64
N SER A 5 2.72 0.44 21.47
CA SER A 5 1.39 0.67 20.94
C SER A 5 1.44 1.88 19.99
N PHE A 6 0.85 1.77 18.80
CA PHE A 6 0.56 2.95 17.99
C PHE A 6 -0.53 3.74 18.73
N ALA A 7 -0.17 4.34 19.86
CA ALA A 7 -1.09 4.99 20.78
C ALA A 7 -1.83 6.11 20.04
N GLY A 8 -3.16 6.09 20.13
CA GLY A 8 -4.02 7.01 19.40
C GLY A 8 -4.29 6.61 17.94
N LEU A 9 -3.73 5.51 17.43
CA LEU A 9 -4.16 4.91 16.16
C LEU A 9 -5.38 4.01 16.41
N GLU A 10 -6.49 4.37 15.80
CA GLU A 10 -7.80 3.71 15.93
C GLU A 10 -8.32 3.21 14.59
N ARG A 11 -7.90 3.82 13.46
CA ARG A 11 -8.43 3.54 12.12
C ARG A 11 -7.34 3.48 11.06
N VAL A 12 -7.26 2.33 10.38
CA VAL A 12 -6.37 2.11 9.23
C VAL A 12 -7.23 1.85 7.99
N GLY A 13 -7.02 2.64 6.95
CA GLY A 13 -7.68 2.42 5.67
C GLY A 13 -6.89 1.52 4.74
N GLY A 14 -7.60 0.82 3.86
CA GLY A 14 -7.04 0.09 2.74
C GLY A 14 -7.65 0.63 1.45
N VAL A 15 -6.84 0.77 0.41
CA VAL A 15 -7.32 1.16 -0.93
C VAL A 15 -6.69 0.29 -2.01
N ASP A 16 -7.49 0.00 -3.02
CA ASP A 16 -7.07 -0.72 -4.23
C ASP A 16 -7.88 -0.20 -5.43
N LEU A 17 -7.29 -0.31 -6.62
CA LEU A 17 -8.00 -0.11 -7.86
C LEU A 17 -7.71 -1.30 -8.78
N SER A 18 -8.73 -2.11 -9.01
CA SER A 18 -8.63 -3.36 -9.76
C SER A 18 -9.38 -3.24 -11.08
N TYR A 19 -8.68 -3.46 -12.19
CA TYR A 19 -9.27 -3.46 -13.52
C TYR A 19 -10.12 -4.71 -13.76
N VAL A 20 -11.22 -4.55 -14.51
CA VAL A 20 -12.05 -5.67 -14.95
C VAL A 20 -11.24 -6.54 -15.90
N LYS A 21 -11.26 -7.85 -15.68
CA LYS A 21 -10.49 -8.80 -16.50
C LYS A 21 -10.88 -8.69 -17.98
N GLY A 22 -9.92 -8.29 -18.81
CA GLY A 22 -10.13 -8.12 -20.26
C GLY A 22 -10.67 -6.75 -20.67
N ASP A 23 -10.75 -5.78 -19.75
CA ASP A 23 -11.24 -4.44 -20.01
C ASP A 23 -10.42 -3.37 -19.26
N ASP A 24 -9.54 -2.69 -20.00
CA ASP A 24 -8.66 -1.64 -19.46
C ASP A 24 -9.36 -0.29 -19.27
N SER A 25 -10.65 -0.21 -19.59
CA SER A 25 -11.49 0.99 -19.46
C SER A 25 -12.39 0.96 -18.23
N ARG A 26 -12.54 -0.19 -17.56
CA ARG A 26 -13.35 -0.32 -16.34
C ARG A 26 -12.52 -0.87 -15.19
N ALA A 27 -12.69 -0.27 -14.01
CA ALA A 27 -12.07 -0.75 -12.77
C ALA A 27 -13.06 -0.64 -11.59
N CYS A 28 -12.88 -1.40 -10.52
CA CYS A 28 -13.44 -1.02 -9.21
C CYS A 28 -12.37 -0.26 -8.43
N ALA A 29 -12.71 0.95 -7.98
CA ALA A 29 -12.01 1.66 -6.93
C ALA A 29 -12.62 1.25 -5.58
N SER A 30 -11.83 0.66 -4.70
CA SER A 30 -12.26 0.18 -3.39
C SER A 30 -11.54 0.91 -2.26
N LEU A 31 -12.30 1.29 -1.23
CA LEU A 31 -11.80 1.81 0.04
C LEU A 31 -12.45 1.05 1.19
N VAL A 32 -11.65 0.67 2.16
CA VAL A 32 -12.14 0.14 3.45
C VAL A 32 -11.51 0.91 4.58
N VAL A 33 -12.19 1.01 5.71
CA VAL A 33 -11.62 1.46 6.98
C VAL A 33 -11.78 0.35 8.01
N LEU A 34 -10.68 -0.04 8.64
CA LEU A 34 -10.66 -1.03 9.70
C LEU A 34 -10.33 -0.36 11.04
N SER A 35 -10.88 -0.92 12.11
CA SER A 35 -10.46 -0.63 13.48
C SER A 35 -9.00 -1.05 13.69
N TYR A 36 -8.30 -0.37 14.60
CA TYR A 36 -6.95 -0.72 15.02
C TYR A 36 -6.88 -0.77 16.56
N PRO A 37 -6.21 -1.78 17.16
CA PRO A 37 -5.53 -2.91 16.53
C PRO A 37 -6.48 -4.08 16.16
N GLY A 38 -7.80 -3.90 16.32
CA GLY A 38 -8.81 -4.95 16.12
C GLY A 38 -8.90 -5.49 14.69
N LEU A 39 -8.53 -4.70 13.67
CA LEU A 39 -8.61 -5.05 12.25
C LEU A 39 -10.00 -5.56 11.84
N GLU A 40 -11.04 -4.96 12.42
CA GLU A 40 -12.44 -5.21 12.08
C GLU A 40 -12.90 -4.14 11.10
N VAL A 41 -13.65 -4.53 10.08
CA VAL A 41 -14.16 -3.57 9.09
C VAL A 41 -15.20 -2.66 9.74
N LEU A 42 -15.00 -1.34 9.61
CA LEU A 42 -15.90 -0.29 10.08
C LEU A 42 -16.63 0.40 8.92
N TYR A 43 -15.99 0.47 7.75
CA TYR A 43 -16.54 1.11 6.55
C TYR A 43 -16.01 0.41 5.30
N GLU A 44 -16.85 0.32 4.27
CA GLU A 44 -16.52 -0.22 2.96
C GLU A 44 -17.20 0.61 1.87
N ASP A 45 -16.47 0.86 0.79
CA ASP A 45 -16.96 1.51 -0.42
C ASP A 45 -16.26 0.90 -1.64
N CYS A 46 -17.02 0.40 -2.61
CA CYS A 46 -16.52 -0.03 -3.93
C CYS A 46 -17.39 0.62 -5.01
N GLN A 47 -16.73 1.29 -5.95
CA GLN A 47 -17.38 1.91 -7.10
C GLN A 47 -16.76 1.39 -8.39
N MET A 48 -17.61 0.96 -9.30
CA MET A 48 -17.20 0.72 -10.68
C MET A 48 -16.99 2.05 -11.39
N VAL A 49 -15.79 2.27 -11.91
CA VAL A 49 -15.36 3.52 -12.54
C VAL A 49 -14.92 3.27 -13.98
N ALA A 50 -15.19 4.26 -14.83
CA ALA A 50 -14.74 4.28 -16.22
C ALA A 50 -13.43 5.08 -16.33
N VAL A 51 -12.34 4.39 -16.66
CA VAL A 51 -10.98 4.95 -16.74
C VAL A 51 -10.72 5.45 -18.16
N SER A 52 -11.02 6.72 -18.41
CA SER A 52 -10.92 7.35 -19.74
C SER A 52 -9.52 7.84 -20.13
N ALA A 53 -8.61 8.01 -19.17
CA ALA A 53 -7.24 8.46 -19.44
C ALA A 53 -6.41 7.37 -20.14
N PRO A 54 -5.50 7.71 -21.09
CA PRO A 54 -4.69 6.74 -21.82
C PRO A 54 -3.63 6.07 -20.95
N TYR A 55 -3.27 4.82 -21.25
CA TYR A 55 -2.19 4.12 -20.56
C TYR A 55 -0.82 4.63 -21.02
N VAL A 56 -0.07 5.22 -20.10
CA VAL A 56 1.33 5.60 -20.32
C VAL A 56 2.17 4.96 -19.20
N ALA A 57 3.18 4.18 -19.59
CA ALA A 57 4.03 3.47 -18.63
C ALA A 57 4.69 4.45 -17.63
N GLY A 58 4.53 4.18 -16.34
CA GLY A 58 5.01 5.04 -15.25
C GLY A 58 4.14 6.27 -14.96
N PHE A 59 2.94 6.37 -15.55
CA PHE A 59 1.89 7.36 -15.24
C PHE A 59 0.56 6.69 -14.83
N LEU A 60 0.58 5.41 -14.48
CA LEU A 60 -0.61 4.66 -14.07
C LEU A 60 -1.39 5.36 -12.94
N ALA A 61 -0.67 5.96 -11.98
CA ALA A 61 -1.27 6.73 -10.89
C ALA A 61 -2.18 7.88 -11.38
N PHE A 62 -1.94 8.49 -12.54
CA PHE A 62 -2.83 9.54 -13.06
C PHE A 62 -4.20 9.01 -13.51
N ARG A 63 -4.27 7.72 -13.89
CA ARG A 63 -5.53 7.05 -14.23
C ARG A 63 -6.30 6.65 -12.99
N GLU A 64 -5.60 6.26 -11.93
CA GLU A 64 -6.18 5.57 -10.78
C GLU A 64 -6.53 6.52 -9.62
N VAL A 65 -5.63 7.47 -9.35
CA VAL A 65 -5.69 8.31 -8.14
C VAL A 65 -6.95 9.18 -8.07
N PRO A 66 -7.49 9.77 -9.15
CA PRO A 66 -8.72 10.57 -9.05
C PRO A 66 -9.88 9.79 -8.38
N PHE A 67 -10.08 8.53 -8.78
CA PHE A 67 -11.13 7.68 -8.23
C PHE A 67 -10.87 7.30 -6.76
N LEU A 68 -9.61 7.07 -6.40
CA LEU A 68 -9.23 6.81 -5.01
C LEU A 68 -9.38 8.06 -4.12
N VAL A 69 -9.08 9.24 -4.65
CA VAL A 69 -9.31 10.53 -3.96
C VAL A 69 -10.80 10.73 -3.72
N GLU A 70 -11.65 10.47 -4.72
CA GLU A 70 -13.11 10.54 -4.58
C GLU A 70 -13.62 9.58 -3.49
N ALA A 71 -13.15 8.34 -3.44
CA ALA A 71 -13.51 7.39 -2.39
C ALA A 71 -13.10 7.90 -0.99
N VAL A 72 -11.90 8.47 -0.85
CA VAL A 72 -11.44 9.09 0.41
C VAL A 72 -12.29 10.31 0.78
N GLN A 73 -12.64 11.16 -0.17
CA GLN A 73 -13.49 12.33 0.07
C GLN A 73 -14.89 11.92 0.51
N ARG A 74 -15.43 10.84 -0.07
CA ARG A 74 -16.77 10.34 0.28
C ARG A 74 -16.85 9.90 1.74
N VAL A 75 -15.93 9.04 2.21
CA VAL A 75 -15.91 8.65 3.63
C VAL A 75 -15.66 9.85 4.55
N GLN A 76 -14.88 10.85 4.12
CA GLN A 76 -14.67 12.08 4.91
C GLN A 76 -15.92 12.95 5.04
N GLN A 77 -16.81 12.93 4.05
CA GLN A 77 -18.04 13.72 4.02
C GLN A 77 -19.22 12.98 4.66
N GLU A 78 -19.41 11.70 4.30
CA GLU A 78 -20.53 10.88 4.73
C GLU A 78 -20.34 10.34 6.15
N GLU A 79 -19.12 9.89 6.48
CA GLU A 79 -18.80 9.29 7.77
C GLU A 79 -17.52 9.87 8.39
N PRO A 80 -17.48 11.17 8.75
CA PRO A 80 -16.26 11.85 9.21
C PRO A 80 -15.58 11.18 10.41
N ARG A 81 -16.38 10.52 11.27
CA ARG A 81 -15.89 9.78 12.44
C ARG A 81 -15.11 8.52 12.07
N LEU A 82 -15.35 7.98 10.88
CA LEU A 82 -14.67 6.82 10.32
C LEU A 82 -13.52 7.20 9.39
N LYS A 83 -13.15 8.49 9.31
CA LYS A 83 -11.97 8.92 8.54
C LYS A 83 -10.73 8.11 8.97
N PRO A 84 -10.02 7.47 8.02
CA PRO A 84 -8.79 6.74 8.32
C PRO A 84 -7.68 7.71 8.73
N GLN A 85 -6.84 7.29 9.67
CA GLN A 85 -5.67 8.07 10.10
C GLN A 85 -4.44 7.80 9.23
N VAL A 86 -4.45 6.68 8.51
CA VAL A 86 -3.40 6.24 7.59
C VAL A 86 -4.00 5.30 6.55
N LEU A 87 -3.54 5.37 5.32
CA LEU A 87 -3.95 4.50 4.22
C LEU A 87 -2.81 3.54 3.85
N LEU A 88 -3.14 2.25 3.79
CA LEU A 88 -2.35 1.26 3.07
C LEU A 88 -2.86 1.19 1.64
N VAL A 89 -1.97 1.34 0.68
CA VAL A 89 -2.29 1.39 -0.75
C VAL A 89 -1.69 0.17 -1.43
N ASP A 90 -2.50 -0.62 -2.17
CA ASP A 90 -1.98 -1.72 -2.99
C ASP A 90 -1.22 -1.14 -4.18
N GLY A 91 0.09 -1.02 -4.03
CA GLY A 91 0.92 -0.30 -5.00
C GLY A 91 2.17 0.29 -4.39
N ASN A 92 2.86 1.11 -5.18
CA ASN A 92 4.14 1.70 -4.78
C ASN A 92 3.98 3.14 -4.30
N GLY A 93 4.87 3.55 -3.39
CA GLY A 93 5.14 4.93 -3.01
C GLY A 93 6.43 5.44 -3.66
N LEU A 94 7.45 5.77 -2.86
CA LEU A 94 8.76 6.24 -3.34
C LEU A 94 9.52 5.18 -4.16
N LEU A 95 9.23 3.88 -3.99
CA LEU A 95 9.76 2.79 -4.83
C LEU A 95 9.09 2.82 -6.22
N HIS A 96 9.43 3.83 -7.02
CA HIS A 96 8.80 4.10 -8.31
C HIS A 96 9.82 4.69 -9.29
N HIS A 97 9.61 4.51 -10.61
CA HIS A 97 10.51 5.00 -11.66
C HIS A 97 10.82 6.51 -11.57
N ARG A 98 9.89 7.27 -10.97
CA ARG A 98 9.99 8.72 -10.77
C ARG A 98 9.95 9.12 -9.30
N GLY A 99 10.12 8.17 -8.37
CA GLY A 99 9.98 8.44 -6.93
C GLY A 99 8.58 8.87 -6.49
N PHE A 100 7.56 8.69 -7.31
CA PHE A 100 6.20 9.18 -7.05
C PHE A 100 5.15 8.18 -7.54
N GLY A 101 4.93 7.11 -6.77
CA GLY A 101 3.91 6.10 -7.04
C GLY A 101 2.50 6.50 -6.57
N VAL A 102 1.54 5.60 -6.76
CA VAL A 102 0.12 5.79 -6.39
C VAL A 102 -0.06 6.18 -4.91
N ALA A 103 0.72 5.58 -3.99
CA ALA A 103 0.63 5.90 -2.57
C ALA A 103 1.11 7.32 -2.25
N CYS A 104 2.14 7.81 -2.95
CA CYS A 104 2.60 9.20 -2.82
C CYS A 104 1.54 10.16 -3.36
N HIS A 105 1.03 9.88 -4.56
CA HIS A 105 0.09 10.76 -5.23
C HIS A 105 -1.22 10.88 -4.46
N LEU A 106 -1.79 9.76 -4.01
CA LEU A 106 -2.98 9.75 -3.17
C LEU A 106 -2.74 10.49 -1.84
N GLY A 107 -1.62 10.23 -1.18
CA GLY A 107 -1.30 10.87 0.09
C GLY A 107 -1.16 12.38 -0.02
N VAL A 108 -0.49 12.89 -1.06
CA VAL A 108 -0.35 14.33 -1.29
C VAL A 108 -1.70 14.99 -1.56
N LEU A 109 -2.57 14.38 -2.37
CA LEU A 109 -3.86 14.97 -2.71
C LEU A 109 -4.89 14.91 -1.58
N THR A 110 -4.77 13.93 -0.68
CA THR A 110 -5.71 13.75 0.45
C THR A 110 -5.18 14.32 1.77
N ASP A 111 -3.92 14.75 1.80
CA ASP A 111 -3.16 15.12 3.00
C ASP A 111 -3.21 14.05 4.11
N LEU A 112 -3.32 12.77 3.71
CA LEU A 112 -3.32 11.63 4.63
C LEU A 112 -1.97 10.91 4.61
N PRO A 113 -1.52 10.38 5.77
CA PRO A 113 -0.42 9.42 5.80
C PRO A 113 -0.72 8.23 4.88
N CYS A 114 0.19 7.92 3.97
CA CYS A 114 0.02 6.85 2.98
C CYS A 114 1.25 5.94 2.93
N ILE A 115 1.02 4.64 2.79
CA ILE A 115 2.06 3.61 2.69
C ILE A 115 1.79 2.77 1.45
N GLY A 116 2.78 2.67 0.57
CA GLY A 116 2.73 1.75 -0.57
C GLY A 116 3.08 0.33 -0.12
N VAL A 117 2.18 -0.61 -0.39
CA VAL A 117 2.35 -2.04 -0.10
C VAL A 117 2.30 -2.82 -1.41
N ALA A 118 3.47 -3.08 -2.01
CA ALA A 118 3.56 -3.82 -3.25
C ALA A 118 3.81 -5.32 -3.02
N LYS A 119 3.13 -6.17 -3.79
CA LYS A 119 3.29 -7.65 -3.73
C LYS A 119 4.52 -8.17 -4.49
N ASN A 120 5.14 -7.29 -5.26
CA ASN A 120 6.11 -7.56 -6.32
C ASN A 120 7.20 -6.47 -6.29
N LEU A 121 8.48 -6.85 -6.39
CA LEU A 121 9.55 -5.87 -6.54
C LEU A 121 9.38 -5.13 -7.86
N LEU A 122 9.37 -3.80 -7.79
CA LEU A 122 9.51 -2.92 -8.94
C LEU A 122 11.00 -2.71 -9.23
N GLN A 123 11.42 -2.95 -10.46
CA GLN A 123 12.83 -2.89 -10.86
C GLN A 123 13.19 -1.46 -11.29
N VAL A 124 13.68 -0.67 -10.34
CA VAL A 124 14.03 0.76 -10.50
C VAL A 124 15.35 1.05 -9.79
N ASP A 125 16.10 2.03 -10.30
CA ASP A 125 17.40 2.43 -9.72
C ASP A 125 18.32 1.22 -9.45
N GLY A 126 18.44 0.34 -10.45
CA GLY A 126 19.28 -0.86 -10.38
C GLY A 126 18.77 -1.99 -9.47
N LEU A 127 17.65 -1.82 -8.77
CA LEU A 127 16.99 -2.93 -8.08
C LEU A 127 16.50 -3.95 -9.11
N ALA A 128 16.92 -5.20 -8.94
CA ALA A 128 16.57 -6.29 -9.83
C ALA A 128 16.17 -7.55 -9.05
N ARG A 129 15.46 -8.46 -9.71
CA ARG A 129 15.14 -9.79 -9.14
C ARG A 129 16.24 -10.80 -9.46
N ASP A 130 17.47 -10.47 -9.08
CA ASP A 130 18.66 -11.27 -9.35
C ASP A 130 18.90 -12.36 -8.28
N GLU A 131 20.08 -13.00 -8.29
CA GLU A 131 20.42 -14.00 -7.27
C GLU A 131 20.66 -13.37 -5.90
N LEU A 132 21.28 -12.20 -5.82
CA LEU A 132 21.51 -11.49 -4.56
C LEU A 132 20.18 -11.17 -3.86
N HIS A 133 19.21 -10.64 -4.60
CA HIS A 133 17.87 -10.39 -4.08
C HIS A 133 17.19 -11.67 -3.56
N ARG A 134 17.37 -12.79 -4.28
CA ARG A 134 16.86 -14.10 -3.85
C ARG A 134 17.55 -14.60 -2.58
N GLU A 135 18.85 -14.42 -2.44
CA GLU A 135 19.61 -14.74 -1.23
C GLU A 135 19.15 -13.89 -0.03
N GLN A 136 18.93 -12.59 -0.23
CA GLN A 136 18.38 -11.71 0.81
C GLN A 136 16.96 -12.13 1.21
N ILE A 137 16.12 -12.57 0.28
CA ILE A 137 14.81 -13.14 0.63
C ILE A 137 14.98 -14.44 1.44
N ARG A 138 15.91 -15.31 1.06
CA ARG A 138 16.19 -16.56 1.79
C ARG A 138 16.72 -16.30 3.20
N SER A 139 17.33 -15.13 3.46
CA SER A 139 17.83 -14.77 4.79
C SER A 139 16.71 -14.36 5.76
N LEU A 140 15.56 -13.89 5.27
CA LEU A 140 14.38 -13.61 6.09
C LEU A 140 13.80 -14.91 6.64
N GLN A 141 13.91 -15.19 7.94
CA GLN A 141 13.49 -16.46 8.55
C GLN A 141 12.11 -16.39 9.21
N ARG A 142 11.77 -15.24 9.81
CA ARG A 142 10.59 -15.05 10.65
C ARG A 142 9.71 -13.92 10.14
N GLY A 143 8.43 -13.96 10.54
CA GLY A 143 7.52 -12.84 10.34
C GLY A 143 8.05 -11.58 11.02
N GLY A 144 8.05 -10.46 10.31
CA GLY A 144 8.64 -9.19 10.72
C GLY A 144 10.11 -9.00 10.32
N ASP A 145 10.80 -10.02 9.79
CA ASP A 145 12.16 -9.86 9.27
C ASP A 145 12.12 -8.96 8.02
N THR A 146 13.14 -8.11 7.87
CA THR A 146 13.21 -7.11 6.81
C THR A 146 14.63 -6.92 6.28
N PHE A 147 14.76 -6.43 5.05
CA PHE A 147 16.01 -5.84 4.54
C PHE A 147 15.72 -4.60 3.67
N PRO A 148 16.62 -3.60 3.65
CA PRO A 148 16.43 -2.38 2.88
C PRO A 148 16.59 -2.62 1.39
N LEU A 149 15.75 -1.95 0.59
CA LEU A 149 15.86 -1.90 -0.87
C LEU A 149 16.70 -0.67 -1.24
N THR A 150 18.01 -0.87 -1.34
CA THR A 150 18.96 0.21 -1.65
C THR A 150 19.24 0.22 -3.14
N GLY A 151 18.89 1.32 -3.82
CA GLY A 151 19.18 1.49 -5.23
C GLY A 151 20.65 1.80 -5.50
N THR A 152 21.04 1.75 -6.77
CA THR A 152 22.40 2.08 -7.22
C THR A 152 22.83 3.50 -6.90
N SER A 153 21.88 4.42 -6.75
CA SER A 153 22.12 5.77 -6.25
C SER A 153 22.56 5.85 -4.77
N GLY A 154 22.48 4.75 -4.02
CA GLY A 154 22.70 4.69 -2.57
C GLY A 154 21.46 5.03 -1.75
N ASN A 155 20.36 5.42 -2.39
CA ASN A 155 19.11 5.74 -1.70
C ASN A 155 18.34 4.48 -1.29
N VAL A 156 17.77 4.50 -0.08
CA VAL A 156 16.84 3.46 0.37
C VAL A 156 15.44 3.80 -0.15
N LEU A 157 14.95 3.03 -1.13
CA LEU A 157 13.67 3.27 -1.80
C LEU A 157 12.49 2.60 -1.08
N GLY A 158 12.78 1.63 -0.22
CA GLY A 158 11.79 0.88 0.53
C GLY A 158 12.40 -0.24 1.35
N MET A 159 11.56 -1.15 1.83
CA MET A 159 11.93 -2.29 2.64
C MET A 159 11.25 -3.55 2.12
N ALA A 160 11.99 -4.64 1.95
CA ALA A 160 11.37 -5.96 1.82
C ALA A 160 10.96 -6.44 3.21
N LEU A 161 9.71 -6.86 3.36
CA LEU A 161 9.12 -7.32 4.61
C LEU A 161 8.60 -8.76 4.44
N ARG A 162 9.10 -9.67 5.27
CA ARG A 162 8.46 -10.98 5.45
C ARG A 162 7.29 -10.81 6.43
N SER A 163 6.09 -10.55 5.90
CA SER A 163 4.93 -10.17 6.71
C SER A 163 4.43 -11.24 7.69
N CYS A 164 4.55 -12.51 7.33
CA CYS A 164 4.10 -13.63 8.17
C CYS A 164 4.88 -14.91 7.80
N ASN A 165 4.26 -16.09 7.92
CA ASN A 165 4.84 -17.37 7.53
C ASN A 165 5.05 -17.56 6.02
N SER A 166 4.75 -16.57 5.18
CA SER A 166 5.02 -16.64 3.73
C SER A 166 6.49 -16.39 3.40
N SER A 167 7.04 -17.15 2.44
CA SER A 167 8.36 -16.92 1.87
C SER A 167 8.39 -15.76 0.84
N LYS A 168 7.22 -15.30 0.38
CA LYS A 168 7.11 -14.20 -0.58
C LYS A 168 6.95 -12.87 0.17
N PRO A 169 7.97 -11.99 0.18
CA PRO A 169 7.88 -10.73 0.91
C PRO A 169 6.85 -9.77 0.30
N LEU A 170 6.54 -8.73 1.07
CA LEU A 170 5.95 -7.49 0.60
C LEU A 170 7.06 -6.45 0.43
N TYR A 171 6.84 -5.48 -0.46
CA TYR A 171 7.77 -4.38 -0.69
C TYR A 171 7.10 -3.10 -0.23
N ILE A 172 7.58 -2.57 0.88
CA ILE A 172 6.99 -1.42 1.57
C ILE A 172 7.76 -0.17 1.17
N SER A 173 7.04 0.86 0.76
CA SER A 173 7.65 2.16 0.45
C SER A 173 6.80 3.29 1.01
N VAL A 174 7.47 4.38 1.38
CA VAL A 174 6.80 5.58 1.90
C VAL A 174 5.90 6.16 0.82
N GLY A 175 4.64 6.44 1.15
CA GLY A 175 3.75 7.24 0.31
C GLY A 175 3.83 8.71 0.69
N HIS A 176 3.28 9.06 1.85
CA HIS A 176 3.19 10.43 2.34
C HIS A 176 3.13 10.47 3.89
N ARG A 177 3.70 11.52 4.51
CA ARG A 177 3.63 11.82 5.96
C ARG A 177 3.89 10.65 6.92
N VAL A 178 4.79 9.73 6.55
CA VAL A 178 5.21 8.60 7.39
C VAL A 178 6.67 8.26 7.09
N CYS A 179 7.45 7.87 8.09
CA CYS A 179 8.80 7.36 7.86
C CYS A 179 8.78 5.86 7.54
N LEU A 180 9.80 5.37 6.83
CA LEU A 180 9.85 3.99 6.35
C LEU A 180 9.77 2.95 7.48
N GLU A 181 10.47 3.17 8.59
CA GLU A 181 10.46 2.25 9.74
C GLU A 181 9.05 2.09 10.33
N THR A 182 8.37 3.22 10.58
CA THR A 182 6.98 3.25 11.07
C THR A 182 6.04 2.58 10.08
N ALA A 183 6.22 2.83 8.78
CA ALA A 183 5.41 2.21 7.73
C ALA A 183 5.52 0.69 7.75
N VAL A 184 6.74 0.16 7.81
CA VAL A 184 7.02 -1.29 7.86
C VAL A 184 6.39 -1.94 9.10
N ARG A 185 6.57 -1.31 10.26
CA ARG A 185 6.04 -1.82 11.53
C ARG A 185 4.52 -1.78 11.58
N LEU A 186 3.90 -0.75 11.03
CA LEU A 186 2.45 -0.64 10.93
C LEU A 186 1.90 -1.73 10.00
N VAL A 187 2.48 -1.86 8.79
CA VAL A 187 2.08 -2.90 7.83
C VAL A 187 2.18 -4.28 8.47
N GLN A 188 3.30 -4.58 9.15
CA GLN A 188 3.50 -5.83 9.88
C GLN A 188 2.41 -6.06 10.94
N SER A 189 2.02 -5.03 11.69
CA SER A 189 0.96 -5.12 12.70
C SER A 189 -0.43 -5.35 12.11
N CYS A 190 -0.64 -4.96 10.85
CA CYS A 190 -1.88 -5.20 10.10
C CYS A 190 -1.92 -6.58 9.42
N CYS A 191 -0.86 -7.39 9.50
CA CYS A 191 -0.79 -8.69 8.84
C CYS A 191 -1.29 -9.84 9.73
N ARG A 192 -2.57 -10.24 9.56
CA ARG A 192 -3.05 -11.56 10.02
C ARG A 192 -2.62 -12.69 9.08
N TYR A 193 -2.50 -12.37 7.80
CA TYR A 193 -2.02 -13.25 6.73
C TYR A 193 -0.83 -12.58 6.01
N ARG A 194 -0.42 -13.13 4.85
CA ARG A 194 0.64 -12.52 4.03
C ARG A 194 0.30 -11.08 3.65
N ILE A 195 -0.92 -10.86 3.18
CA ILE A 195 -1.40 -9.54 2.78
C ILE A 195 -1.99 -8.84 4.02
N PRO A 196 -1.67 -7.56 4.28
CA PRO A 196 -2.25 -6.82 5.40
C PRO A 196 -3.77 -6.76 5.30
N GLU A 197 -4.47 -6.84 6.42
CA GLU A 197 -5.93 -6.92 6.45
C GLU A 197 -6.62 -5.80 5.63
N PRO A 198 -6.24 -4.51 5.75
CA PRO A 198 -6.88 -3.45 4.94
C PRO A 198 -6.76 -3.71 3.42
N ILE A 199 -5.59 -4.14 2.95
CA ILE A 199 -5.32 -4.46 1.54
C ILE A 199 -6.02 -5.77 1.11
N ARG A 200 -6.19 -6.72 2.04
CA ARG A 200 -6.88 -7.98 1.79
C ARG A 200 -8.40 -7.79 1.66
N GLN A 201 -8.99 -6.83 2.38
CA GLN A 201 -10.43 -6.59 2.32
C GLN A 201 -10.84 -5.88 1.02
N VAL A 202 -10.10 -4.88 0.56
CA VAL A 202 -10.39 -4.21 -0.73
C VAL A 202 -10.32 -5.18 -1.92
N GLN A 203 -9.35 -6.10 -1.94
CA GLN A 203 -9.22 -7.08 -3.03
C GLN A 203 -10.35 -8.10 -3.10
N LYS A 204 -11.00 -8.39 -1.96
CA LYS A 204 -12.18 -9.27 -1.95
C LYS A 204 -13.39 -8.64 -2.62
N GLN A 205 -13.46 -7.31 -2.66
CA GLN A 205 -14.58 -6.57 -3.23
C GLN A 205 -14.42 -6.31 -4.73
N GLY A 206 -13.17 -6.21 -5.22
CA GLY A 206 -12.86 -6.01 -6.63
C GLY A 206 -12.74 -7.28 -7.49
N SER A 207 -12.93 -8.48 -6.90
CA SER A 207 -12.89 -9.78 -7.59
C SER A 207 -14.30 -10.27 -7.92
#